data_AF-A0A8J8G4E8-F1
#
_entry.id   AF-A0A8J8G4E8-F1
#
_cell.length_a   1.000
_cell.length_b   1.000
_cell.length_c   1.000
_cell.angle_alpha   90.00
_cell.angle_beta   90.00
_cell.angle_gamma   90.00
#
_symmetry.space_group_name_H-M   'P 1'
#
loop_
_entity.id
_entity.type
_entity.pdbx_description
1 polymer ?
#
loop_
_entity_poly.entity_id
_entity_poly.type
_entity_poly.pdbx_seq_one_letter_code
_entity_poly.pdbx_strand_id
1 'polypeptide(L)'
;MKNIIWIAFLLVSISCSKKSLYVLDKNQPIVDLPTNPEFYNKMKSFNASMERQEKQTIYLFKNKEIKKNDIQKLFENKKVNLMEMEVDSKKIENLGFDSSKVKKVYIFK
;
A
#
# COMPACT_ATOMS: atom_id res chain seq x y z
N MET A 1 0.53 1.76 -52.93
CA MET A 1 -0.02 1.55 -51.57
C MET A 1 -0.81 0.23 -51.52
N LYS A 2 -0.14 -0.93 -51.41
CA LYS A 2 -0.83 -2.25 -51.42
C LYS A 2 -0.19 -3.33 -50.52
N ASN A 3 0.77 -2.99 -49.65
CA ASN A 3 1.52 -4.01 -48.89
C ASN A 3 1.54 -3.82 -47.35
N ILE A 4 0.74 -2.91 -46.78
CA ILE A 4 0.79 -2.61 -45.34
C ILE A 4 -0.27 -3.38 -44.52
N ILE A 5 -1.27 -3.98 -45.18
CA ILE A 5 -2.44 -4.59 -44.50
C ILE A 5 -2.10 -5.95 -43.86
N TRP A 6 -1.04 -6.64 -44.31
CA TRP A 6 -0.71 -7.97 -43.80
C TRP A 6 -0.01 -8.00 -42.43
N ILE A 7 0.59 -6.89 -41.98
CA ILE A 7 1.34 -6.84 -40.71
C ILE A 7 0.42 -6.68 -39.50
N ALA A 8 -0.77 -6.07 -39.67
CA ALA A 8 -1.71 -5.86 -38.58
C ALA A 8 -2.43 -7.14 -38.13
N PHE A 9 -2.56 -8.15 -39.00
CA PHE A 9 -3.29 -9.39 -38.68
C PHE A 9 -2.48 -10.37 -37.81
N LEU A 10 -1.16 -10.21 -37.75
CA LEU A 10 -0.25 -11.07 -36.95
C LEU A 10 -0.15 -10.66 -35.48
N LEU A 11 -0.62 -9.47 -35.10
CA LEU A 11 -0.52 -8.96 -33.72
C LEU A 11 -1.70 -9.32 -32.82
N VAL A 12 -2.78 -9.92 -33.37
CA VAL A 12 -4.01 -10.21 -32.62
C VAL A 12 -3.97 -11.58 -31.90
N SER A 13 -3.01 -12.45 -32.19
CA SER A 13 -2.98 -13.83 -31.68
C SER A 13 -2.10 -14.09 -30.45
N ILE A 14 -1.44 -13.07 -29.86
CA ILE A 14 -0.56 -13.27 -28.68
C ILE A 14 -1.29 -13.02 -27.34
N SER A 15 -2.56 -12.63 -27.34
CA SER A 15 -3.31 -12.39 -26.11
C SER A 15 -4.32 -13.50 -25.79
N CYS A 16 -3.87 -14.74 -25.56
CA CYS A 16 -4.62 -15.66 -24.68
C CYS A 16 -3.80 -16.88 -24.29
N SER A 17 -3.31 -16.91 -23.04
CA SER A 17 -3.09 -18.10 -22.19
C SER A 17 -1.95 -17.92 -21.18
N LYS A 18 -1.90 -16.81 -20.45
CA LYS A 18 -1.29 -16.87 -19.11
C LYS A 18 -2.29 -17.51 -18.15
N LYS A 19 -2.47 -18.84 -18.22
CA LYS A 19 -2.86 -19.58 -17.01
C LYS A 19 -1.69 -19.38 -16.06
N SER A 20 -1.88 -18.58 -15.01
CA SER A 20 -0.92 -18.47 -13.92
C SER A 20 -0.80 -19.85 -13.29
N LEU A 21 0.22 -20.61 -13.70
CA LEU A 21 0.57 -21.87 -13.08
C LEU A 21 1.14 -21.52 -11.71
N TYR A 22 0.27 -21.49 -10.70
CA TYR A 22 0.69 -21.46 -9.32
C TYR A 22 1.42 -22.78 -9.06
N VAL A 23 2.74 -22.76 -9.17
CA VAL A 23 3.58 -23.88 -8.72
C VAL A 23 3.57 -23.81 -7.20
N LEU A 24 2.74 -24.65 -6.59
CA LEU A 24 2.73 -24.84 -5.14
C LEU A 24 4.09 -25.44 -4.75
N ASP A 25 4.92 -24.64 -4.09
CA ASP A 25 6.22 -25.09 -3.57
C ASP A 25 5.98 -26.12 -2.46
N LYS A 26 6.50 -27.34 -2.63
CA LYS A 26 6.23 -28.51 -1.77
C LYS A 26 6.67 -28.33 -0.31
N ASN A 27 7.47 -27.32 -0.01
CA ASN A 27 8.01 -27.06 1.32
C ASN A 27 7.26 -25.95 2.09
N GLN A 28 6.14 -25.45 1.57
CA GLN A 28 5.32 -24.51 2.34
C GLN A 28 4.51 -25.28 3.40
N PRO A 29 4.50 -24.82 4.66
CA PRO A 29 3.69 -25.46 5.69
C PRO A 29 2.22 -25.42 5.27
N ILE A 30 1.50 -26.52 5.49
CA ILE A 30 0.05 -26.54 5.33
C ILE A 30 -0.51 -25.60 6.40
N VAL A 31 -0.95 -24.42 5.96
CA VAL A 31 -1.61 -23.45 6.84
C VAL A 31 -3.09 -23.82 6.88
N ASP A 32 -3.54 -24.35 8.01
CA ASP A 32 -4.96 -24.54 8.26
C ASP A 32 -5.62 -23.17 8.38
N LEU A 33 -6.19 -22.71 7.26
CA LEU A 33 -6.94 -21.47 7.23
C LEU A 33 -8.24 -21.67 8.02
N PRO A 34 -8.57 -20.77 8.95
CA PRO A 34 -9.83 -20.85 9.66
C PRO A 34 -10.98 -20.74 8.65
N THR A 35 -11.80 -21.78 8.54
CA THR A 35 -12.95 -21.83 7.64
C THR A 35 -14.18 -21.12 8.19
N ASN A 36 -14.09 -20.52 9.39
CA ASN A 36 -15.20 -19.81 10.03
C ASN A 36 -15.54 -18.50 9.27
N PRO A 37 -16.76 -18.34 8.74
CA PRO A 37 -17.21 -17.12 8.06
C PRO A 37 -17.07 -15.84 8.92
N GLU A 38 -17.24 -15.94 10.23
CA GLU A 38 -17.08 -14.80 11.16
C GLU A 38 -15.64 -14.29 11.17
N PHE A 39 -14.66 -15.19 11.10
CA PHE A 39 -13.26 -14.83 11.03
C PHE A 39 -12.97 -14.00 9.77
N TYR A 40 -13.48 -14.44 8.62
CA TYR A 40 -13.30 -13.71 7.35
C TYR A 40 -13.97 -12.34 7.37
N ASN A 41 -15.19 -12.24 7.90
CA ASN A 41 -15.88 -10.95 8.03
C ASN A 41 -15.13 -10.00 8.95
N LYS A 42 -14.63 -10.50 10.09
CA LYS A 42 -13.80 -9.73 11.02
C LYS A 42 -12.52 -9.26 10.34
N MET A 43 -11.83 -10.14 9.62
CA MET A 43 -10.62 -9.81 8.87
C MET A 43 -10.87 -8.75 7.78
N LYS A 44 -11.96 -8.88 7.03
CA LYS A 44 -12.36 -7.89 6.01
C LYS A 44 -12.61 -6.51 6.62
N SER A 45 -13.32 -6.47 7.75
CA SER A 45 -13.59 -5.22 8.48
C SER A 45 -12.33 -4.57 9.04
N PHE A 46 -11.39 -5.39 9.51
CA PHE A 46 -10.09 -4.96 10.00
C PHE A 46 -9.26 -4.38 8.86
N ASN A 47 -9.17 -5.06 7.73
CA ASN A 47 -8.44 -4.59 6.55
C ASN A 47 -8.99 -3.27 6.03
N ALA A 48 -10.31 -3.13 5.94
CA ALA A 48 -10.95 -1.87 5.54
C ALA A 48 -10.66 -0.74 6.54
N SER A 49 -10.61 -1.05 7.84
CA SER A 49 -10.27 -0.07 8.88
C SER A 49 -8.80 0.35 8.79
N MET A 50 -7.90 -0.60 8.51
CA MET A 50 -6.48 -0.33 8.33
C MET A 50 -6.23 0.53 7.09
N GLU A 51 -6.89 0.21 5.96
CA GLU A 51 -6.79 1.00 4.73
C GLU A 51 -7.27 2.45 4.93
N ARG A 52 -8.35 2.65 5.70
CA ARG A 52 -8.81 3.99 6.08
C ARG A 52 -7.78 4.72 6.92
N GLN A 53 -7.21 4.06 7.93
CA GLN A 53 -6.17 4.68 8.75
C GLN A 53 -4.95 5.07 7.94
N GLU A 54 -4.52 4.24 6.99
CA GLU A 54 -3.41 4.55 6.09
C GLU A 54 -3.70 5.77 5.24
N LYS A 55 -4.90 5.89 4.66
CA LYS A 55 -5.31 7.08 3.88
C LYS A 55 -5.41 8.36 4.71
N GLN A 56 -5.65 8.24 6.01
CA GLN A 56 -5.79 9.36 6.94
C GLN A 56 -4.48 9.70 7.67
N THR A 57 -3.37 9.02 7.36
CA THR A 57 -2.08 9.20 8.02
C THR A 57 -1.06 9.78 7.06
N ILE A 58 -0.39 10.86 7.48
CA ILE A 58 0.73 11.47 6.76
C ILE A 58 2.03 11.19 7.52
N TYR A 59 3.12 11.01 6.79
CA TYR A 59 4.45 10.80 7.33
C TYR A 59 5.39 11.90 6.84
N LEU A 60 6.04 12.61 7.76
CA LEU A 60 6.94 13.71 7.48
C LEU A 60 8.35 13.36 7.92
N PHE A 61 9.34 13.55 7.07
CA PHE A 61 10.76 13.54 7.45
C PHE A 61 11.39 14.87 7.06
N LYS A 62 12.00 15.57 8.03
CA LYS A 62 12.54 16.93 7.84
C LYS A 62 11.53 17.88 7.17
N ASN A 63 10.29 17.86 7.68
CA ASN A 63 9.15 18.65 7.18
C ASN A 63 8.74 18.35 5.73
N LYS A 64 9.17 17.23 5.14
CA LYS A 64 8.75 16.77 3.81
C LYS A 64 7.94 15.50 3.93
N GLU A 65 6.86 15.41 3.17
CA GLU A 65 6.07 14.20 3.08
C GLU A 65 6.88 13.05 2.46
N ILE A 66 6.80 11.88 3.09
CA ILE A 66 7.44 10.65 2.64
C ILE A 66 6.44 9.52 2.55
N LYS A 67 6.73 8.53 1.71
CA LYS A 67 5.91 7.33 1.61
C LYS A 67 6.17 6.42 2.81
N LYS A 68 5.13 5.72 3.25
CA LYS A 68 5.22 4.70 4.32
C LYS A 68 6.37 3.71 4.11
N ASN A 69 6.56 3.25 2.87
CA ASN A 69 7.61 2.28 2.53
C ASN A 69 9.04 2.81 2.69
N ASP A 70 9.22 4.13 2.64
CA ASP A 70 10.55 4.73 2.78
C ASP A 70 10.93 4.97 4.26
N ILE A 71 9.96 4.87 5.17
CA ILE A 71 10.19 4.97 6.62
C ILE A 71 11.13 3.87 7.11
N GLN A 72 10.93 2.64 6.64
CA GLN A 72 11.78 1.51 7.03
C GLN A 72 13.26 1.77 6.71
N LYS A 73 13.54 2.32 5.51
CA LYS A 73 14.89 2.71 5.11
C LYS A 73 15.47 3.83 5.99
N LEU A 74 14.63 4.72 6.52
CA LEU A 74 15.09 5.79 7.42
C LEU A 74 15.55 5.24 8.77
N PHE A 75 14.84 4.24 9.32
CA PHE A 75 15.23 3.54 10.54
C PHE A 75 16.47 2.67 10.36
N GLU A 76 16.55 1.91 9.26
CA GLU A 76 17.72 1.06 8.94
C GLU A 76 19.00 1.90 8.81
N ASN A 77 18.89 3.07 8.19
CA ASN A 77 20.02 4.00 8.03
C ASN A 77 20.30 4.85 9.28
N LYS A 78 19.59 4.62 10.41
CA LYS A 78 19.68 5.42 11.66
C LYS A 78 19.57 6.93 11.41
N LYS A 79 18.78 7.34 10.42
CA LYS A 79 18.61 8.74 10.03
C LYS A 79 17.51 9.45 10.82
N VAL A 80 16.86 8.74 11.73
CA VAL A 80 15.75 9.23 12.56
C VAL A 80 16.18 9.14 14.02
N ASN A 81 16.16 10.27 14.69
CA ASN A 81 16.48 10.39 16.11
C ASN A 81 15.24 10.65 16.96
N LEU A 82 14.16 11.17 16.35
CA LEU A 82 12.92 11.45 17.05
C LEU A 82 11.71 11.15 16.16
N MET A 83 10.68 10.54 16.75
CA MET A 83 9.37 10.38 16.15
C MET A 83 8.32 11.06 17.03
N GLU A 84 7.69 12.10 16.52
CA GLU A 84 6.54 12.76 17.13
C GLU A 84 5.27 12.32 16.39
N MET A 85 4.17 12.20 17.12
CA MET A 85 2.85 11.91 16.56
C MET A 85 1.92 13.06 16.89
N GLU A 86 1.30 13.63 15.87
CA GLU A 86 0.31 14.68 16.02
C GLU A 86 -1.07 14.18 15.59
N VAL A 87 -2.05 14.45 16.44
CA VAL A 87 -3.45 13.99 16.32
C VAL A 87 -4.43 15.13 16.56
N ASP A 88 -3.97 16.27 17.10
CA ASP A 88 -4.77 17.47 17.25
C ASP A 88 -5.07 18.09 15.88
N SER A 89 -6.35 18.25 15.56
CA SER A 89 -6.81 18.81 14.29
C SER A 89 -6.26 20.21 14.04
N LYS A 90 -6.11 21.05 15.07
CA LYS A 90 -5.58 22.41 14.91
C LYS A 90 -4.11 22.39 14.53
N LYS A 91 -3.34 21.49 15.14
CA LYS A 91 -1.92 21.37 14.81
C LYS A 91 -1.71 20.73 13.44
N ILE A 92 -2.56 19.79 13.04
CA ILE A 92 -2.57 19.21 11.69
C ILE A 92 -2.88 20.29 10.64
N GLU A 93 -3.84 21.18 10.90
CA GLU A 93 -4.13 22.35 10.06
C GLU A 93 -2.94 23.31 9.99
N ASN A 94 -2.28 23.58 11.13
CA ASN A 94 -1.07 24.41 11.16
C ASN A 94 0.12 23.80 10.39
N LEU A 95 0.14 22.47 10.24
CA LEU A 95 1.10 21.76 9.39
C LEU A 95 0.72 21.81 7.89
N GLY A 96 -0.42 22.41 7.55
CA GLY A 96 -0.89 22.59 6.17
C GLY A 96 -1.77 21.45 5.65
N PHE A 97 -2.25 20.55 6.52
CA PHE A 97 -3.08 19.42 6.11
C PHE A 97 -4.55 19.63 6.46
N ASP A 98 -5.43 19.17 5.57
CA ASP A 98 -6.88 19.19 5.76
C ASP A 98 -7.28 18.18 6.86
N SER A 99 -7.61 18.68 8.06
CA SER A 99 -7.96 17.86 9.23
C SER A 99 -9.25 17.06 9.06
N SER A 100 -10.07 17.36 8.04
CA SER A 100 -11.23 16.55 7.69
C SER A 100 -10.80 15.22 7.06
N LYS A 101 -9.69 15.21 6.33
CA LYS A 101 -9.13 14.05 5.62
C LYS A 101 -7.99 13.39 6.37
N VAL A 102 -7.09 14.17 6.95
CA VAL A 102 -5.93 13.69 7.70
C VAL A 102 -6.26 13.70 9.18
N LYS A 103 -6.11 12.55 9.83
CA LYS A 103 -6.38 12.37 11.27
C LYS A 103 -5.11 12.17 12.08
N LYS A 104 -3.99 11.87 11.43
CA LYS A 104 -2.72 11.60 12.10
C LYS A 104 -1.55 12.04 11.25
N VAL A 105 -0.55 12.65 11.88
CA VAL A 105 0.72 12.99 11.24
C VAL A 105 1.85 12.44 12.09
N TYR A 106 2.73 11.65 11.49
CA TYR A 106 3.99 11.25 12.11
C TYR A 106 5.11 12.14 11.61
N ILE A 107 5.90 12.70 12.52
CA ILE A 107 7.01 13.61 12.22
C ILE A 107 8.30 12.95 12.69
N PHE A 108 9.16 12.62 11.73
CA PHE A 108 10.48 12.04 11.93
C PHE A 108 11.54 13.15 11.80
N LYS A 109 12.39 13.30 12.82
CA LYS A 109 13.52 14.25 12.84
C LYS A 109 14.85 13.52 12.80
#